data_AF-A0A174HDQ5-F1
#
_entry.id   AF-A0A174HDQ5-F1
#
_cell.length_a   1.000
_cell.length_b   1.000
_cell.length_c   1.000
_cell.angle_alpha   90.00
_cell.angle_beta   90.00
_cell.angle_gamma   90.00
#
_symmetry.space_group_name_H-M   'P 1'
#
loop_
_entity.id
_entity.type
_entity.pdbx_description
1 polymer ?
#
loop_
_entity_poly.entity_id
_entity_poly.type
_entity_poly.pdbx_seq_one_letter_code
_entity_poly.pdbx_strand_id
1 'polypeptide(L)'
;MDFQFTRRELDCLLKLRRKPRSWECLRKASKTDDDGLNIMLSRMEKLWYTKDGKAPNGSLIHLNQIGETVAQAEFDRRFDMYFTRVMALSALLVSIASFILSVVK
;
A
#
# COMPACT_ATOMS: atom_id res chain seq x y z
N MET A 1 7.44 3.05 17.83
CA MET A 1 5.99 2.79 17.83
C MET A 1 5.73 1.74 16.77
N ASP A 2 5.45 0.51 17.17
CA ASP A 2 5.04 -0.53 16.22
C ASP A 2 3.54 -0.38 15.97
N PHE A 3 3.19 0.27 14.87
CA PHE A 3 1.81 0.30 14.43
C PHE A 3 1.48 -1.05 13.79
N GLN A 4 0.73 -1.89 14.51
CA GLN A 4 0.19 -3.12 13.93
C GLN A 4 -1.02 -2.80 13.06
N PHE A 5 -0.78 -2.39 11.82
CA PHE A 5 -1.83 -2.21 10.82
C PHE A 5 -2.19 -3.52 10.14
N THR A 6 -3.48 -3.72 9.90
CA THR A 6 -3.98 -4.81 9.08
C THR A 6 -3.58 -4.58 7.62
N ARG A 7 -3.56 -5.66 6.81
CA ARG A 7 -3.28 -5.57 5.37
C ARG A 7 -4.21 -4.59 4.64
N ARG A 8 -5.48 -4.49 5.06
CA ARG A 8 -6.47 -3.58 4.47
C ARG A 8 -6.17 -2.11 4.82
N GLU A 9 -5.74 -1.83 6.05
CA GLU A 9 -5.30 -0.50 6.50
C GLU A 9 -4.07 -0.06 5.72
N LEU A 10 -3.07 -0.93 5.56
CA LEU A 10 -1.90 -0.66 4.72
C LEU A 10 -2.27 -0.41 3.25
N ASP A 11 -3.18 -1.19 2.67
CA ASP A 11 -3.68 -0.95 1.31
C ASP A 11 -4.42 0.39 1.18
N CYS A 12 -5.12 0.82 2.23
CA CYS A 12 -5.78 2.11 2.31
C CYS A 12 -4.75 3.25 2.30
N LEU A 13 -3.71 3.15 3.14
CA LEU A 13 -2.60 4.11 3.17
C LEU A 13 -1.90 4.21 1.80
N LEU A 14 -1.63 3.09 1.15
CA LEU A 14 -1.02 3.08 -0.20
C LEU A 14 -1.90 3.78 -1.25
N LYS A 15 -3.23 3.68 -1.14
CA LYS A 15 -4.17 4.37 -2.05
C LYS A 15 -4.20 5.87 -1.80
N LEU A 16 -4.10 6.29 -0.55
CA LEU A 16 -4.05 7.70 -0.16
C LEU A 16 -2.69 8.34 -0.52
N ARG A 17 -1.59 7.58 -0.42
CA ARG A 17 -0.26 8.04 -0.84
C ARG A 17 -0.22 8.47 -2.31
N ARG A 18 -0.90 7.71 -3.18
CA ARG A 18 -0.95 8.03 -4.62
C ARG A 18 -1.65 9.35 -4.90
N LYS A 19 -2.77 9.59 -4.23
CA LYS A 19 -3.57 10.81 -4.38
C LYS A 19 -4.52 10.93 -3.18
N PRO A 20 -4.75 12.14 -2.66
CA PRO A 20 -5.86 12.40 -1.75
C PRO A 20 -7.19 11.95 -2.35
N ARG A 21 -8.07 11.35 -1.55
CA ARG A 21 -9.35 10.79 -2.01
C ARG A 21 -10.50 11.26 -1.12
N SER A 22 -11.66 11.43 -1.72
CA SER A 22 -12.91 11.59 -0.96
C SER A 22 -13.29 10.28 -0.28
N TRP A 23 -14.13 10.37 0.74
CA TRP A 23 -14.72 9.22 1.43
C TRP A 23 -15.21 8.13 0.48
N GLU A 24 -16.11 8.50 -0.44
CA GLU A 24 -16.74 7.56 -1.36
C GLU A 24 -15.73 6.87 -2.28
N CYS A 25 -14.76 7.65 -2.79
CA CYS A 25 -13.70 7.11 -3.63
C CYS A 25 -12.79 6.15 -2.85
N LEU A 26 -12.49 6.48 -1.59
CA LEU A 26 -11.68 5.64 -0.73
C LEU A 26 -12.41 4.35 -0.37
N ARG A 27 -13.70 4.42 -0.03
CA ARG A 27 -14.56 3.27 0.24
C ARG A 27 -14.61 2.31 -0.94
N LYS A 28 -14.92 2.82 -2.13
CA LYS A 28 -14.94 2.04 -3.38
C LYS A 28 -13.58 1.41 -3.67
N ALA A 29 -12.50 2.18 -3.52
CA ALA A 29 -11.16 1.68 -3.78
C ALA A 29 -10.74 0.60 -2.76
N SER A 30 -11.10 0.76 -1.49
CA SER A 30 -10.80 -0.17 -0.39
C SER A 30 -11.74 -1.37 -0.32
N LYS A 31 -12.79 -1.41 -1.16
CA LYS A 31 -13.78 -2.51 -1.22
C LYS A 31 -14.33 -2.86 0.16
N THR A 32 -14.69 -1.82 0.91
CA THR A 32 -15.25 -1.93 2.26
C THR A 32 -16.58 -1.21 2.33
N ASP A 33 -17.39 -1.55 3.34
CA ASP A 33 -18.57 -0.80 3.75
C ASP A 33 -18.20 0.48 4.52
N ASP A 34 -19.20 1.31 4.82
CA ASP A 34 -18.99 2.59 5.52
C ASP A 34 -18.42 2.37 6.93
N ASP A 35 -18.93 1.38 7.67
CA ASP A 35 -18.46 1.05 9.02
C ASP A 35 -17.03 0.54 9.01
N GLY A 36 -16.67 -0.34 8.08
CA GLY A 36 -15.30 -0.80 7.92
C GLY A 36 -14.33 0.33 7.59
N LEU A 37 -14.73 1.29 6.74
CA LEU A 37 -13.90 2.46 6.46
C LEU A 37 -13.74 3.37 7.68
N ASN A 38 -14.82 3.61 8.44
CA ASN A 38 -14.79 4.38 9.69
C ASN A 38 -13.83 3.77 10.70
N ILE A 39 -13.93 2.46 10.95
CA ILE A 39 -13.06 1.73 11.88
C ILE A 39 -11.60 1.84 11.45
N MET A 40 -11.33 1.62 10.17
CA MET A 40 -9.97 1.71 9.62
C MET A 40 -9.38 3.12 9.79
N LEU A 41 -10.14 4.16 9.43
CA LEU A 41 -9.67 5.54 9.56
C LEU A 41 -9.51 5.96 11.02
N SER A 42 -10.38 5.50 11.93
CA SER A 42 -10.22 5.74 13.36
C SER A 42 -8.93 5.12 13.91
N ARG A 43 -8.58 3.90 13.50
CA ARG A 43 -7.30 3.26 13.90
C ARG A 43 -6.08 3.98 13.33
N MET A 44 -6.23 4.64 12.20
CA MET A 44 -5.18 5.39 11.51
C MET A 44 -5.29 6.91 11.72
N GLU A 45 -6.06 7.39 12.70
CA GLU A 45 -6.38 8.81 12.90
C GLU A 45 -5.14 9.71 12.90
N LYS A 46 -4.03 9.23 13.47
CA LYS A 46 -2.76 9.96 13.53
C LYS A 46 -1.98 10.02 12.22
N LEU A 47 -2.46 9.39 11.15
CA LEU A 47 -1.77 9.28 9.86
C LEU A 47 -2.43 10.09 8.74
N TRP A 48 -3.65 10.59 8.96
CA TRP A 48 -4.38 11.34 7.96
C TRP A 48 -4.97 12.61 8.53
N TYR A 49 -5.38 13.52 7.66
CA TYR A 49 -6.10 14.73 8.00
C TYR A 49 -7.05 15.12 6.87
N THR A 50 -8.06 15.93 7.20
CA THR A 50 -8.89 16.64 6.23
C THR A 50 -8.49 18.11 6.27
N LYS A 51 -8.36 18.76 5.11
CA LYS A 51 -7.99 20.19 5.05
C LYS A 51 -9.00 21.09 5.75
N ASP A 52 -10.27 20.70 5.73
CA ASP A 52 -11.37 21.49 6.26
C ASP A 52 -11.57 21.27 7.77
N GLY A 53 -10.80 20.37 8.41
CA GLY A 53 -11.04 19.92 9.79
C GLY A 53 -12.40 19.23 9.99
N LYS A 54 -13.12 18.97 8.90
CA LYS A 54 -14.42 18.31 8.89
C LYS A 54 -14.26 16.81 8.95
N ALA A 55 -15.35 16.15 9.34
CA ALA A 55 -15.46 14.71 9.27
C ALA A 55 -15.05 14.20 7.87
N PRO A 56 -14.43 13.02 7.78
CA PRO A 56 -13.96 12.48 6.51
C PRO A 56 -15.11 12.23 5.51
N ASN A 57 -16.35 12.09 6.00
CA ASN A 57 -17.58 12.06 5.22
C ASN A 57 -17.87 13.43 4.57
N GLY A 58 -17.38 13.61 3.34
CA GLY A 58 -17.61 14.82 2.53
C GLY A 58 -16.36 15.66 2.27
N SER A 59 -15.23 15.31 2.87
CA SER A 59 -13.94 15.99 2.64
C SER A 59 -12.92 15.09 1.94
N LEU A 60 -11.88 15.71 1.38
CA LEU A 60 -10.72 15.00 0.88
C LEU A 60 -9.84 14.56 2.06
N ILE A 61 -9.52 13.28 2.08
CA ILE A 61 -8.65 12.66 3.06
C ILE A 61 -7.22 12.70 2.51
N HIS A 62 -6.33 13.33 3.27
CA HIS A 62 -4.91 13.48 2.98
C HIS A 62 -4.09 12.68 3.99
N LEU A 63 -2.93 12.15 3.58
CA LEU A 63 -1.95 11.66 4.54
C LEU A 63 -1.19 12.84 5.13
N ASN A 64 -0.91 12.80 6.44
CA ASN A 64 0.06 13.71 7.03
C ASN A 64 1.49 13.16 6.83
N GLN A 65 2.50 13.90 7.27
CA GLN A 65 3.91 13.50 7.10
C GLN A 65 4.23 12.11 7.68
N ILE A 66 3.62 11.75 8.82
CA ILE A 66 3.80 10.43 9.43
C ILE A 66 3.13 9.36 8.57
N GLY A 67 1.89 9.60 8.11
CA GLY A 67 1.17 8.70 7.22
C GLY A 67 1.87 8.48 5.89
N GLU A 68 2.46 9.53 5.30
CA GLU A 68 3.27 9.41 4.09
C GLU A 68 4.51 8.56 4.34
N THR A 69 5.21 8.77 5.46
CA THR A 69 6.39 7.97 5.84
C THR A 69 6.03 6.50 6.00
N VAL A 70 4.93 6.20 6.71
CA VAL A 70 4.45 4.82 6.90
C VAL A 70 4.02 4.19 5.58
N ALA A 71 3.29 4.93 4.73
CA ALA A 71 2.86 4.44 3.43
C ALA A 71 4.03 4.23 2.46
N GLN A 72 5.08 5.04 2.58
CA GLN A 72 6.30 4.89 1.79
C GLN A 72 7.10 3.67 2.25
N ALA A 73 7.31 3.50 3.57
CA ALA A 73 7.98 2.33 4.12
C ALA A 73 7.30 1.01 3.71
N GLU A 74 5.97 0.94 3.76
CA GLU A 74 5.24 -0.25 3.32
C GLU A 74 5.33 -0.47 1.80
N PHE A 75 5.38 0.60 1.01
CA PHE A 75 5.56 0.48 -0.43
C PHE A 75 6.95 -0.03 -0.78
N ASP A 76 7.98 0.51 -0.16
CA ASP A 76 9.36 0.08 -0.38
C ASP A 76 9.52 -1.38 0.03
N ARG A 77 8.94 -1.79 1.17
CA ARG A 77 8.90 -3.20 1.59
C ARG A 77 8.23 -4.11 0.55
N ARG A 78 7.12 -3.69 -0.05
CA ARG A 78 6.41 -4.46 -1.08
C ARG A 78 7.15 -4.46 -2.41
N PHE A 79 7.75 -3.33 -2.78
CA PHE A 79 8.50 -3.17 -4.01
C PHE A 79 9.79 -3.98 -3.99
N ASP A 80 10.52 -3.94 -2.87
CA ASP A 80 11.74 -4.71 -2.66
C ASP A 80 11.48 -6.22 -2.70
N MET A 81 10.41 -6.68 -2.05
CA MET A 81 9.98 -8.08 -2.15
C MET A 81 9.58 -8.46 -3.60
N TYR A 82 8.95 -7.55 -4.34
CA TYR A 82 8.62 -7.79 -5.75
C TYR A 82 9.89 -7.88 -6.62
N PHE A 83 10.83 -6.94 -6.46
CA PHE A 83 12.09 -6.91 -7.19
C PHE A 83 12.93 -8.15 -6.91
N THR A 84 13.04 -8.56 -5.64
CA THR A 84 13.74 -9.79 -5.24
C THR A 84 13.16 -11.02 -5.93
N ARG A 85 11.82 -11.12 -6.02
CA ARG A 85 11.15 -12.23 -6.74
C ARG A 85 11.44 -12.21 -8.24
N VAL A 86 11.44 -11.04 -8.86
CA VAL A 86 11.75 -10.89 -10.29
C VAL A 86 13.19 -11.30 -10.57
N MET A 87 14.14 -10.86 -9.75
CA MET A 87 15.55 -11.21 -9.86
C MET A 87 15.78 -12.73 -9.71
N ALA A 88 15.09 -13.37 -8.75
CA ALA A 88 15.14 -14.81 -8.57
C ALA A 88 14.60 -15.58 -9.78
N LEU A 89 13.47 -15.13 -10.35
CA LEU A 89 12.91 -15.74 -11.56
C LEU A 89 13.82 -15.56 -12.78
N SER A 90 14.41 -14.38 -12.97
CA SER A 90 15.37 -14.16 -14.06
C SER A 90 16.62 -15.03 -13.89
N ALA A 91 17.13 -15.19 -12.67
CA ALA A 91 18.29 -16.05 -12.40
C ALA A 91 17.97 -17.53 -12.71
N LEU A 92 16.76 -17.98 -12.38
CA LEU A 92 16.30 -19.33 -12.70
C LEU A 92 16.22 -19.55 -14.23
N LEU A 93 15.69 -18.59 -14.98
CA LEU A 93 15.62 -18.65 -16.44
C LEU A 93 17.02 -18.71 -17.07
N VAL A 94 17.97 -17.90 -16.59
CA VAL A 94 19.37 -17.94 -17.03
C VAL A 94 19.98 -19.30 -16.73
N SER A 95 19.76 -19.85 -15.53
CA SER A 95 20.29 -21.16 -15.15
C SER A 95 19.75 -22.30 -16.02
N ILE A 96 18.47 -22.27 -16.38
CA ILE A 96 17.87 -23.27 -17.30
C ILE A 96 18.45 -23.13 -18.71
N ALA A 97 18.58 -21.91 -19.22
CA ALA A 97 19.17 -21.67 -20.54
C ALA A 97 20.63 -22.16 -20.61
N SER A 98 21.43 -21.87 -19.57
CA SER A 98 22.81 -22.38 -19.47
C SER A 98 22.86 -23.91 -19.40
N PHE A 99 21.95 -24.54 -18.67
CA PHE A 99 21.88 -26.01 -18.60
C PHE A 99 21.56 -26.63 -19.97
N ILE A 100 20.57 -26.11 -20.70
CA ILE A 100 20.22 -26.59 -22.05
C ILE A 100 21.42 -26.44 -23.00
N LEU A 101 22.08 -25.29 -23.00
CA LEU A 101 23.29 -25.04 -23.79
C LEU A 101 24.44 -26.00 -23.44
N SER A 102 24.55 -26.44 -22.18
CA SER A 102 25.56 -27.38 -21.73
C SER A 102 25.25 -28.84 -22.12
N VAL A 103 23.98 -29.21 -22.27
CA VAL A 103 23.55 -30.57 -22.62
C VAL A 103 23.49 -30.78 -24.13
N VAL A 104 23.22 -29.72 -24.89
CA VAL A 104 23.16 -29.75 -26.37
C VAL A 104 24.55 -29.67 -27.01
N LYS A 105 25.59 -29.38 -26.23
CA LYS A 105 27.00 -29.43 -26.64
C LYS A 105 27.59 -30.81 -26.38
#